data_AF-A0A351TQD7-F1
#
_entry.id   AF-A0A351TQD7-F1
#
_cell.length_a   1.000
_cell.length_b   1.000
_cell.length_c   1.000
_cell.angle_alpha   90.00
_cell.angle_beta   90.00
_cell.angle_gamma   90.00
#
_symmetry.space_group_name_H-M   'P 1'
#
loop_
_entity.id
_entity.type
_entity.pdbx_description
1 polymer ?
#
loop_
_entity_poly.entity_id
_entity_poly.type
_entity_poly.pdbx_seq_one_letter_code
_entity_poly.pdbx_strand_id
1 'polypeptide(L)'
;MCRLDAEGNESFSREYPDLSFPEGDRDVRLAADSQGRCCLLAGEELLFFDRDGKALGKADLSGKTITRIACGGDGKVYLYEKTAEVIQNRVQLFLFH
;
A
#
# COMPACT_ATOMS: atom_id res chain seq x y z
N MET A 1 5.84 -12.58 -0.84
CA MET A 1 7.29 -12.48 -0.61
C MET A 1 7.82 -13.89 -0.51
N CYS A 2 8.75 -14.30 -1.37
CA CYS A 2 9.38 -15.62 -1.27
C CYS A 2 10.56 -15.50 -0.30
N ARG A 3 10.52 -16.17 0.85
CA ARG A 3 11.62 -16.20 1.80
C ARG A 3 12.34 -17.53 1.64
N LEU A 4 13.67 -17.52 1.61
CA LEU A 4 14.44 -18.76 1.64
C LEU A 4 14.76 -19.10 3.10
N ASP A 5 14.54 -20.34 3.51
CA ASP A 5 15.02 -20.83 4.80
C ASP A 5 16.56 -21.00 4.81
N ALA A 6 17.12 -21.42 5.93
CA ALA A 6 18.57 -21.60 6.07
C ALA A 6 19.13 -22.70 5.15
N GLU A 7 18.28 -23.60 4.67
CA GLU A 7 18.60 -24.65 3.71
C GLU A 7 18.39 -24.23 2.25
N GLY A 8 17.89 -23.01 2.01
CA GLY A 8 17.66 -22.47 0.67
C GLY A 8 16.32 -22.88 0.05
N ASN A 9 15.36 -23.37 0.84
CA ASN A 9 14.02 -23.69 0.37
C ASN A 9 13.09 -22.48 0.47
N GLU A 10 12.18 -22.39 -0.50
CA GLU A 10 11.14 -21.37 -0.52
C GLU A 10 10.11 -21.61 0.60
N SER A 11 10.16 -20.75 1.60
CA SER A 11 9.15 -20.59 2.65
C SER A 11 8.17 -19.48 2.26
N PHE A 12 6.90 -19.85 2.25
CA PHE A 12 5.77 -18.94 2.05
C PHE A 12 5.01 -18.84 3.37
N SER A 13 5.06 -17.69 4.04
CA SER A 13 4.16 -17.43 5.16
C SER A 13 2.74 -17.19 4.60
N ARG A 14 1.84 -18.13 4.84
CA ARG A 14 0.41 -18.04 4.46
C ARG A 14 -0.45 -17.31 5.48
N GLU A 15 0.16 -16.67 6.47
CA GLU A 15 -0.56 -15.79 7.39
C GLU A 15 -0.96 -14.54 6.63
N TYR A 16 -2.15 -14.59 6.03
CA TYR A 16 -2.80 -13.41 5.50
C TYR A 16 -3.41 -12.68 6.68
N PRO A 17 -3.09 -11.38 6.89
CA PRO A 17 -3.91 -10.58 7.77
C PRO A 17 -5.35 -10.65 7.27
N ASP A 18 -6.30 -10.79 8.20
CA ASP A 18 -7.73 -10.80 7.88
C ASP A 18 -8.13 -9.39 7.45
N LEU A 19 -7.96 -9.11 6.15
CA LEU A 19 -8.29 -7.84 5.53
C LEU A 19 -9.70 -7.98 4.96
N SER A 20 -10.68 -7.52 5.74
CA SER A 20 -12.07 -7.43 5.29
C SER A 20 -12.23 -6.26 4.32
N PHE A 21 -12.08 -6.53 3.02
CA PHE A 21 -12.44 -5.58 1.97
C PHE A 21 -13.95 -5.63 1.73
N PRO A 22 -14.65 -4.49 1.62
CA PRO A 22 -16.04 -4.49 1.20
C PRO A 22 -16.17 -5.15 -0.18
N GLU A 23 -17.07 -6.14 -0.32
CA GLU A 23 -17.32 -6.78 -1.60
C GLU A 23 -17.72 -5.74 -2.65
N GLY A 24 -16.95 -5.64 -3.73
CA GLY A 24 -17.23 -4.74 -4.85
C GLY A 24 -16.15 -3.70 -5.13
N ASP A 25 -15.16 -3.54 -4.26
CA ASP A 25 -14.06 -2.60 -4.50
C ASP A 25 -13.01 -3.21 -5.44
N ARG A 26 -13.18 -2.96 -6.74
CA ARG A 26 -12.35 -3.54 -7.81
C ARG A 26 -11.02 -2.82 -8.00
N ASP A 27 -10.74 -1.74 -7.26
CA ASP A 27 -9.57 -0.89 -7.48
C ASP A 27 -8.54 -1.04 -6.37
N VAL A 28 -8.08 -2.28 -6.18
CA VAL A 28 -7.00 -2.59 -5.24
C VAL A 28 -5.65 -2.35 -5.91
N ARG A 29 -4.79 -1.54 -5.28
CA ARG A 29 -3.45 -1.23 -5.80
C ARG A 29 -2.40 -1.41 -4.72
N LEU A 30 -1.31 -2.09 -5.07
CA LEU A 30 -0.18 -2.33 -4.18
C LEU A 30 1.04 -1.57 -4.69
N ALA A 31 1.77 -0.90 -3.80
CA ALA A 31 3.09 -0.35 -4.08
C ALA A 31 4.08 -0.73 -2.97
N ALA A 32 5.30 -1.09 -3.36
CA ALA A 32 6.38 -1.41 -2.45
C ALA A 32 7.58 -0.50 -2.71
N ASP A 33 8.31 -0.15 -1.65
CA ASP A 33 9.58 0.55 -1.78
C ASP A 33 10.74 -0.44 -2.03
N SER A 34 11.94 0.09 -2.21
CA SER A 34 13.16 -0.71 -2.41
C SER A 34 13.63 -1.47 -1.15
N GLN A 35 13.02 -1.23 0.01
CA GLN A 35 13.33 -1.91 1.28
C GLN A 35 12.31 -3.00 1.63
N GLY A 36 11.31 -3.23 0.78
CA GLY A 36 10.27 -4.24 0.95
C GLY A 36 9.07 -3.78 1.78
N ARG A 37 9.04 -2.52 2.25
CA ARG A 37 7.84 -1.95 2.89
C ARG A 37 6.80 -1.68 1.81
N CYS A 38 5.53 -1.89 2.10
CA CYS A 38 4.49 -1.72 1.09
C CYS A 38 3.22 -1.08 1.64
N CYS A 39 2.44 -0.51 0.73
CA CYS A 39 1.11 -0.03 1.02
C CYS A 39 0.10 -0.62 0.05
N LEU A 40 -1.11 -0.84 0.56
CA LEU A 40 -2.26 -1.34 -0.19
C LEU A 40 -3.36 -0.30 -0.16
N LEU A 41 -3.69 0.25 -1.32
CA LEU A 41 -4.92 1.02 -1.50
C LEU A 41 -6.05 0.04 -1.76
N ALA A 42 -7.09 0.09 -0.93
CA ALA A 42 -8.33 -0.64 -1.13
C ALA A 42 -9.49 0.32 -0.85
N GLY A 43 -10.16 0.75 -1.92
CA GLY A 43 -11.18 1.78 -1.82
C GLY A 43 -10.64 3.11 -1.33
N GLU A 44 -11.26 3.60 -0.26
CA GLU A 44 -10.87 4.82 0.44
C GLU A 44 -9.92 4.57 1.61
N GLU A 45 -9.34 3.36 1.73
CA GLU A 45 -8.35 3.06 2.77
C GLU A 45 -6.97 2.78 2.18
N LEU A 46 -5.94 3.31 2.83
CA LEU A 46 -4.55 2.99 2.56
C LEU A 46 -3.95 2.25 3.74
N LEU A 47 -3.62 0.98 3.56
CA LEU A 47 -3.03 0.10 4.56
C LEU A 47 -1.51 0.10 4.40
N PHE A 48 -0.77 0.15 5.51
CA PHE A 48 0.70 0.14 5.51
C PHE A 48 1.22 -1.16 6.11
N PHE A 49 2.29 -1.69 5.51
CA PHE A 49 2.96 -2.91 5.97
C PHE A 49 4.47 -2.68 6.02
N ASP A 50 5.11 -3.29 7.01
CA ASP A 50 6.57 -3.35 7.06
C ASP A 50 7.12 -4.37 6.05
N ARG A 51 8.44 -4.50 6.03
CA ARG A 51 9.17 -5.44 5.16
C ARG A 51 8.83 -6.92 5.42
N ASP A 52 8.25 -7.21 6.58
CA ASP A 52 7.88 -8.56 7.00
C ASP A 52 6.40 -8.85 6.68
N GLY A 53 5.68 -7.89 6.11
CA GLY A 53 4.26 -7.98 5.79
C GLY A 53 3.34 -7.71 6.99
N LYS A 54 3.88 -7.24 8.12
CA LYS A 54 3.09 -6.90 9.29
C LYS A 54 2.42 -5.56 9.09
N ALA A 55 1.12 -5.49 9.39
CA ALA A 55 0.37 -4.24 9.33
C ALA A 55 0.93 -3.22 10.35
N LEU A 56 1.28 -2.04 9.84
CA LEU A 56 1.76 -0.90 10.63
C LEU A 56 0.63 0.08 10.98
N GLY A 57 -0.41 0.13 10.14
CA GLY A 57 -1.55 1.01 10.35
C GLY A 57 -2.33 1.27 9.07
N LYS A 58 -3.21 2.26 9.12
CA LYS A 58 -4.04 2.67 7.99
C LYS A 58 -4.26 4.18 7.95
N ALA A 59 -4.53 4.70 6.76
CA ALA A 59 -4.97 6.06 6.53
C ALA A 59 -6.33 6.06 5.83
N ASP A 60 -7.21 6.93 6.30
CA ASP A 60 -8.50 7.21 5.70
C ASP A 60 -8.34 8.22 4.56
N LEU A 61 -8.85 7.87 3.39
CA LEU A 61 -8.85 8.64 2.17
C LEU A 61 -10.27 9.02 1.73
N SER A 62 -11.26 9.01 2.63
CA SER A 62 -12.64 9.31 2.28
C SER A 62 -12.79 10.64 1.54
N GLY A 63 -13.54 10.58 0.45
CA GLY A 63 -13.76 11.72 -0.45
C GLY A 63 -12.59 12.01 -1.40
N LYS A 64 -11.56 11.17 -1.47
CA LYS A 64 -10.41 11.33 -2.38
C LYS A 64 -10.49 10.36 -3.53
N THR A 65 -10.29 10.86 -4.74
CA THR A 65 -10.19 10.01 -5.94
C THR A 65 -8.74 9.75 -6.28
N ILE A 66 -8.17 8.72 -5.65
CA ILE A 66 -6.78 8.33 -5.89
C ILE A 66 -6.67 7.54 -7.20
N THR A 67 -5.81 8.01 -8.09
CA THR A 67 -5.58 7.43 -9.43
C THR A 67 -4.28 6.65 -9.56
N ARG A 68 -3.27 6.98 -8.74
CA ARG A 68 -2.00 6.24 -8.66
C ARG A 68 -1.43 6.30 -7.25
N ILE A 69 -0.64 5.29 -6.92
CA ILE A 69 0.16 5.21 -5.70
C ILE A 69 1.61 4.87 -6.06
N ALA A 70 2.56 5.37 -5.29
CA ALA A 70 3.97 5.01 -5.41
C ALA A 70 4.65 5.04 -4.04
N CYS A 71 5.63 4.16 -3.82
CA CYS A 71 6.44 4.14 -2.61
C CYS A 71 7.88 4.53 -2.96
N GLY A 72 8.39 5.56 -2.28
CA GLY A 72 9.78 5.99 -2.40
C GLY A 72 10.68 5.22 -1.43
N GLY A 73 11.94 5.02 -1.82
CA GLY A 73 12.97 4.43 -0.94
C GLY A 73 13.28 5.28 0.30
N ASP A 74 12.79 6.51 0.36
CA ASP A 74 12.84 7.41 1.52
C ASP A 74 11.74 7.13 2.57
N GLY A 75 10.97 6.06 2.40
CA GLY A 75 9.91 5.67 3.33
C GLY A 75 8.65 6.50 3.21
N LYS A 76 8.47 7.10 2.04
CA LYS A 76 7.33 7.95 1.71
C LYS A 76 6.39 7.25 0.75
N VAL A 77 5.09 7.38 1.01
CA VAL A 77 4.04 6.97 0.07
C VAL A 77 3.46 8.21 -0.60
N TYR A 78 3.41 8.19 -1.93
CA TYR A 78 2.91 9.25 -2.79
C TYR A 78 1.59 8.84 -3.40
N LEU A 79 0.53 9.60 -3.12
CA LEU A 79 -0.79 9.41 -3.72
C LEU A 79 -1.07 10.48 -4.76
N TYR A 80 -1.59 10.09 -5.92
CA TYR A 80 -1.95 11.00 -7.00
C TYR A 80 -3.46 11.08 -7.13
N GLU A 81 -4.02 12.24 -6.82
CA GLU A 81 -5.44 12.52 -6.90
C GLU A 81 -5.80 13.25 -8.21
N LYS A 82 -6.91 12.87 -8.85
CA LYS A 82 -7.47 13.61 -9.99
C LYS A 82 -8.50 14.62 -9.47
N THR A 83 -8.27 15.90 -9.70
CA THR A 83 -9.23 16.98 -9.39
C THR A 83 -10.00 17.43 -10.65
N ALA A 84 -11.23 17.90 -10.47
CA ALA A 84 -12.17 18.15 -11.57
C ALA A 84 -11.93 19.46 -12.35
N GLU A 85 -11.19 20.44 -11.81
CA GLU A 85 -11.17 21.79 -12.40
C GLU A 85 -9.98 22.10 -13.31
N VAL A 86 -8.82 21.48 -13.11
CA VAL A 86 -7.63 21.56 -13.99
C VAL A 86 -6.85 20.28 -13.70
N ILE A 87 -6.10 19.73 -14.65
CA ILE A 87 -5.18 18.59 -14.41
C ILE A 87 -4.14 19.01 -13.36
N GLN A 88 -4.48 18.93 -12.07
CA GLN A 88 -3.61 19.18 -10.93
C GLN A 88 -3.49 17.87 -10.17
N ASN A 89 -2.34 17.23 -10.35
CA ASN A 89 -1.94 16.08 -9.55
C ASN A 89 -1.53 16.60 -8.16
N ARG A 90 -2.40 16.42 -7.16
CA ARG A 90 -2.05 16.68 -5.76
C ARG A 90 -1.36 15.45 -5.19
N VAL A 91 -0.18 15.66 -4.62
CA VAL A 91 0.59 14.61 -3.92
C VAL A 91 0.29 14.68 -2.43
N GLN A 92 -0.23 13.59 -1.86
CA GLN A 92 -0.26 13.40 -0.41
C GLN A 92 0.82 12.43 0.04
N LEU A 93 1.43 12.76 1.17
CA LEU A 93 2.58 12.07 1.73
C LEU A 93 2.20 11.30 3.00
N PHE A 94 2.53 10.02 3.05
CA PHE A 94 2.46 9.20 4.27
C PHE A 94 3.83 8.58 4.57
N LEU A 95 4.12 8.40 5.85
CA LEU A 95 5.36 7.80 6.34
C LEU A 95 5.10 6.39 6.86
N PHE A 96 6.02 5.48 6.59
CA PHE A 96 6.09 4.22 7.35
C PHE A 96 6.57 4.55 8.76
N HIS A 97 5.68 4.44 9.75
CA HIS A 97 5.98 4.61 11.17
C HIS A 97 6.48 3.32 11.80
#